data_AF-A0A169WK07-F1
#
_entry.id   AF-A0A169WK07-F1
#
_cell.length_a   1.000
_cell.length_b   1.000
_cell.length_c   1.000
_cell.angle_alpha   90.00
_cell.angle_beta   90.00
_cell.angle_gamma   90.00
#
_symmetry.space_group_name_H-M   'P 1'
#
loop_
_entity.id
_entity.type
_entity.pdbx_description
1 polymer ?
#
loop_
_entity_poly.entity_id
_entity_poly.type
_entity_poly.pdbx_seq_one_letter_code
_entity_poly.pdbx_strand_id
1 'polypeptide(L)'
;MLSAAISYQEKGKTPRTFSNNKRSLAQACMFQNSPGSYDLPKNAIIVMDGLKYPSMELLQWVLRNVASDGTWTITLLEVMPWLNIPLSCKKWSEDVMTDIHNLCRNYGVVPQVITLMGYPLRSLVLERIASLNPTLVVVDRHHDRKDTEFYAEKVPCNIVAMNDDGEYDMIKARTRLNASEDYSFTGPSPSPAPTPEVIINSEHSMKSIKPKLTISFTRDKKMSFGRK
;
A
#
# COMPACT_ATOMS: atom_id res chain seq x y z
N MET A 1 37.64 -31.61 35.58
CA MET A 1 37.11 -31.57 34.21
C MET A 1 36.27 -30.32 34.08
N LEU A 2 36.74 -29.35 33.29
CA LEU A 2 36.01 -28.14 32.90
C LEU A 2 34.96 -28.50 31.85
N SER A 3 33.74 -27.95 31.97
CA SER A 3 32.83 -27.86 30.84
C SER A 3 32.13 -26.51 30.86
N ALA A 4 32.36 -25.73 29.80
CA ALA A 4 31.92 -24.37 29.62
C ALA A 4 30.50 -24.34 29.01
N ALA A 5 29.63 -23.48 29.53
CA ALA A 5 28.35 -23.16 28.91
C ALA A 5 28.55 -22.03 27.90
N ILE A 6 28.23 -22.28 26.62
CA ILE A 6 28.19 -21.25 25.57
C ILE A 6 26.80 -20.62 25.59
N SER A 7 26.73 -19.36 26.02
CA SER A 7 25.55 -18.50 25.90
C SER A 7 25.47 -17.92 24.49
N TYR A 8 24.46 -18.29 23.72
CA TYR A 8 24.08 -17.58 22.50
C TYR A 8 23.27 -16.33 22.87
N GLN A 9 23.79 -15.14 22.55
CA GLN A 9 23.05 -13.87 22.60
C GLN A 9 22.48 -13.57 21.21
N GLU A 10 21.16 -13.66 21.08
CA GLU A 10 20.44 -13.22 19.89
C GLU A 10 20.32 -11.69 19.94
N LYS A 11 20.88 -11.00 18.94
CA LYS A 11 20.77 -9.53 18.81
C LYS A 11 19.34 -9.15 18.42
N GLY A 12 18.48 -9.01 19.43
CA GLY A 12 17.14 -8.44 19.27
C GLY A 12 17.23 -6.96 18.86
N LYS A 13 16.84 -6.65 17.62
CA LYS A 13 16.40 -5.30 17.26
C LYS A 13 15.08 -5.04 17.98
N THR A 14 15.11 -4.24 19.02
CA THR A 14 13.90 -3.78 19.72
C THR A 14 13.06 -2.92 18.76
N PRO A 15 11.77 -3.22 18.56
CA PRO A 15 10.84 -2.26 17.97
C PRO A 15 10.82 -1.02 18.86
N ARG A 16 10.96 0.17 18.26
CA ARG A 16 10.83 1.42 19.03
C ARG A 16 9.37 1.60 19.38
N THR A 17 9.01 1.27 20.61
CA THR A 17 7.70 1.59 21.18
C THR A 17 7.62 3.11 21.36
N PHE A 18 6.85 3.79 20.52
CA PHE A 18 6.59 5.22 20.65
C PHE A 18 5.45 5.41 21.66
N SER A 19 5.80 5.73 22.91
CA SER A 19 4.86 5.91 24.00
C SER A 19 4.19 7.30 24.04
N ASN A 20 2.85 7.27 24.06
CA ASN A 20 1.88 8.09 24.81
C ASN A 20 1.57 9.54 24.43
N ASN A 21 1.95 10.04 23.26
CA ASN A 21 1.36 11.28 22.77
C ASN A 21 0.94 11.17 21.31
N LYS A 22 -0.38 11.14 21.05
CA LYS A 22 -0.98 11.04 19.71
C LYS A 22 -0.41 12.07 18.73
N ARG A 23 -0.08 13.27 19.23
CA ARG A 23 0.59 14.34 18.47
C ARG A 23 2.05 14.01 18.13
N SER A 24 2.79 13.36 19.02
CA SER A 24 4.19 12.99 18.77
C SER A 24 4.31 11.92 17.68
N LEU A 25 3.37 10.98 17.62
CA LEU A 25 3.31 9.97 16.55
C LEU A 25 3.01 10.58 15.19
N ALA A 26 2.01 11.45 15.13
CA ALA A 26 1.70 12.21 13.92
C ALA A 26 2.92 13.00 13.43
N GLN A 27 3.59 13.72 14.33
CA GLN A 27 4.82 14.43 14.00
C GLN A 27 5.90 13.49 13.46
N ALA A 28 6.15 12.34 14.10
CA ALA A 28 7.11 11.35 13.62
C ALA A 28 6.79 10.83 12.21
N CYS A 29 5.51 10.65 11.88
CA CYS A 29 5.05 10.26 10.55
C CYS A 29 5.25 11.37 9.50
N MET A 30 5.17 12.64 9.90
CA MET A 30 5.18 13.80 9.00
C MET A 30 6.59 14.37 8.77
N PHE A 31 7.45 14.39 9.79
CA PHE A 31 8.79 14.99 9.75
C PHE A 31 9.81 14.20 8.91
N GLN A 32 9.51 12.97 8.53
CA GLN A 32 10.40 12.18 7.68
C GLN A 32 10.38 12.64 6.20
N ASN A 33 9.44 13.50 5.81
CA ASN A 33 9.36 14.07 4.45
C ASN A 33 10.32 15.27 4.29
N SER A 34 11.09 15.29 3.20
CA SER A 34 12.15 16.28 2.96
C SER A 34 11.57 17.67 2.68
N PRO A 35 12.23 18.77 3.12
CA PRO A 35 11.91 20.13 2.72
C PRO A 35 12.16 20.44 1.22
N GLY A 36 12.12 19.43 0.36
CA GLY A 36 12.09 19.57 -1.11
C GLY A 36 10.86 18.91 -1.74
N SER A 37 9.91 18.43 -0.94
CA SER A 37 8.73 17.65 -1.37
C SER A 37 7.42 18.45 -1.26
N TYR A 38 7.48 19.77 -1.35
CA TYR A 38 6.33 20.65 -1.13
C TYR A 38 5.28 20.61 -2.26
N ASP A 39 5.62 20.01 -3.40
CA ASP A 39 4.76 20.04 -4.61
C ASP A 39 4.05 18.71 -4.92
N LEU A 40 4.27 17.65 -4.13
CA LEU A 40 3.60 16.37 -4.37
C LEU A 40 2.31 16.26 -3.53
N PRO A 41 1.17 15.89 -4.14
CA PRO A 41 -0.06 15.65 -3.40
C PRO A 41 0.17 14.50 -2.42
N LYS A 42 -0.10 14.76 -1.15
CA LYS A 42 0.07 13.78 -0.08
C LYS A 42 -1.20 12.94 0.00
N ASN A 43 -1.05 11.61 0.01
CA ASN A 43 -2.18 10.71 0.10
C ASN A 43 -2.09 9.88 1.38
N ALA A 44 -3.14 9.94 2.20
CA ALA A 44 -3.34 9.10 3.36
C ALA A 44 -4.36 8.02 3.02
N ILE A 45 -3.93 6.76 3.04
CA ILE A 45 -4.80 5.61 2.81
C ILE A 45 -5.19 5.02 4.16
N ILE A 46 -6.48 4.90 4.41
CA ILE A 46 -7.01 4.25 5.61
C ILE A 46 -7.63 2.91 5.21
N VAL A 47 -7.03 1.82 5.67
CA VAL A 47 -7.49 0.46 5.38
C VAL A 47 -8.45 0.03 6.48
N MET A 48 -9.69 -0.28 6.12
CA MET A 48 -10.75 -0.65 7.05
C MET A 48 -11.43 -1.95 6.63
N ASP A 49 -11.93 -2.72 7.59
CA ASP A 49 -12.71 -3.92 7.33
C ASP A 49 -14.17 -3.53 7.00
N GLY A 50 -14.64 -3.90 5.81
CA GLY A 50 -16.00 -3.63 5.33
C GLY A 50 -17.09 -4.47 6.00
N LEU A 51 -16.71 -5.56 6.69
CA LEU A 51 -17.61 -6.39 7.49
C LEU A 51 -17.72 -5.93 8.95
N LYS A 52 -16.95 -4.90 9.34
CA LYS A 52 -16.97 -4.28 10.67
C LYS A 52 -17.39 -2.83 10.57
N TYR A 53 -17.84 -2.27 11.70
CA TYR A 53 -18.06 -0.84 11.77
C TYR A 53 -16.70 -0.13 11.71
N PRO A 54 -16.58 0.95 10.92
CA PRO A 54 -15.32 1.67 10.83
C PRO A 54 -14.99 2.35 12.16
N SER A 55 -13.72 2.32 12.58
CA SER A 55 -13.30 3.07 13.77
C SER A 55 -13.32 4.57 13.49
N MET A 56 -14.41 5.26 13.85
CA MET A 56 -14.52 6.72 13.66
C MET A 56 -13.42 7.49 14.41
N GLU A 57 -12.89 6.92 15.49
CA GLU A 57 -11.72 7.42 16.22
C GLU A 57 -10.45 7.45 15.36
N LEU A 58 -10.23 6.43 14.53
CA LEU A 58 -9.12 6.36 13.58
C LEU A 58 -9.24 7.48 12.56
N LEU A 59 -10.42 7.60 11.93
CA LEU A 59 -10.68 8.63 10.93
C LEU A 59 -10.50 10.03 11.52
N GLN A 60 -11.05 10.27 12.70
CA GLN A 60 -10.89 11.55 13.39
C GLN A 60 -9.43 11.84 13.72
N TRP A 61 -8.65 10.85 14.14
CA TRP A 61 -7.23 11.01 14.39
C TRP A 61 -6.47 11.36 13.10
N VAL A 62 -6.72 10.65 11.99
CA VAL A 62 -6.09 10.98 10.71
C VAL A 62 -6.43 12.42 10.31
N LEU A 63 -7.70 12.79 10.32
CA LEU A 63 -8.14 14.15 9.97
C LEU A 63 -7.47 15.23 10.83
N ARG A 64 -7.41 15.04 12.16
CA ARG A 64 -6.78 16.01 13.07
C ARG A 64 -5.28 16.20 12.86
N ASN A 65 -4.59 15.14 12.44
CA ASN A 65 -3.13 15.13 12.37
C ASN A 65 -2.59 15.36 10.96
N VAL A 66 -3.42 15.14 9.94
CA VAL A 66 -3.00 15.09 8.55
C VAL A 66 -3.69 16.19 7.74
N ALA A 67 -4.98 16.45 7.95
CA ALA A 67 -5.76 17.35 7.10
C ALA A 67 -5.59 18.86 7.40
N SER A 68 -4.67 19.25 8.29
CA SER A 68 -4.57 20.64 8.76
C SER A 68 -4.10 21.65 7.71
N ASP A 69 -3.49 21.22 6.61
CA ASP A 69 -2.89 22.10 5.59
C ASP A 69 -3.62 22.09 4.23
N GLY A 70 -4.71 21.32 4.07
CA GLY A 70 -5.49 21.25 2.83
C GLY A 70 -4.80 20.54 1.66
N THR A 71 -3.59 20.00 1.84
CA THR A 71 -2.80 19.35 0.78
C THR A 71 -3.02 17.84 0.67
N TRP A 72 -3.79 17.27 1.60
CA TRP A 72 -3.97 15.83 1.72
C TRP A 72 -5.22 15.32 1.03
N THR A 73 -5.04 14.27 0.24
CA THR A 73 -6.14 13.39 -0.15
C THR A 73 -6.27 12.28 0.88
N ILE A 74 -7.51 11.97 1.26
CA ILE A 74 -7.82 10.84 2.14
C ILE A 74 -8.59 9.80 1.34
N THR A 75 -8.04 8.59 1.27
CA THR A 75 -8.69 7.44 0.63
C THR A 75 -9.01 6.39 1.68
N LEU A 76 -10.28 6.02 1.79
CA LEU A 76 -10.75 4.89 2.58
C LEU A 76 -10.80 3.64 1.70
N LEU A 77 -10.04 2.61 2.08
CA LEU A 77 -10.15 1.28 1.47
C LEU A 77 -11.06 0.43 2.35
N GLU A 78 -12.28 0.24 1.89
CA GLU A 78 -13.24 -0.68 2.50
C GLU A 78 -12.96 -2.09 1.97
N VAL A 79 -12.41 -2.96 2.79
CA VAL A 79 -11.94 -4.29 2.39
C VAL A 79 -12.92 -5.36 2.84
N MET A 80 -13.42 -6.19 1.94
CA MET A 80 -14.27 -7.33 2.29
C MET A 80 -13.99 -8.55 1.41
N PRO A 81 -14.12 -9.78 1.93
CA PRO A 81 -13.97 -10.99 1.11
C PRO A 81 -15.04 -11.04 0.01
N TRP A 82 -14.71 -11.67 -1.11
CA TRP A 82 -15.70 -11.98 -2.13
C TRP A 82 -16.64 -13.06 -1.60
N LEU A 83 -17.87 -12.69 -1.26
CA LEU A 83 -18.93 -13.61 -0.85
C LEU A 83 -20.02 -13.61 -1.92
N ASN A 84 -20.72 -14.73 -2.08
CA ASN A 84 -21.91 -14.80 -2.93
C ASN A 84 -23.13 -14.10 -2.29
N ILE A 85 -23.07 -13.81 -0.99
CA ILE A 85 -24.06 -13.02 -0.25
C ILE A 85 -23.34 -11.97 0.65
N PRO A 86 -22.57 -11.03 0.08
CA PRO A 86 -21.77 -10.09 0.87
C PRO A 86 -22.59 -8.90 1.39
N LEU A 87 -23.63 -8.48 0.64
CA LEU A 87 -24.28 -7.19 0.87
C LEU A 87 -25.08 -7.14 2.18
N SER A 88 -25.63 -8.26 2.65
CA SER A 88 -26.36 -8.29 3.93
C SER A 88 -25.44 -8.17 5.15
N CYS A 89 -24.14 -8.45 4.98
CA CYS A 89 -23.15 -8.43 6.07
C CYS A 89 -22.27 -7.16 6.04
N LYS A 90 -22.33 -6.38 4.95
CA LYS A 90 -21.64 -5.09 4.83
C LYS A 90 -22.15 -4.14 5.90
N LYS A 91 -21.22 -3.58 6.69
CA LYS A 91 -21.55 -2.64 7.77
C LYS A 91 -21.50 -1.18 7.33
N TRP A 92 -20.92 -0.90 6.17
CA TRP A 92 -20.83 0.42 5.57
C TRP A 92 -22.14 0.77 4.85
N SER A 93 -23.20 0.99 5.63
CA SER A 93 -24.49 1.46 5.13
C SER A 93 -24.41 2.91 4.66
N GLU A 94 -25.49 3.40 4.04
CA GLU A 94 -25.62 4.81 3.66
C GLU A 94 -25.48 5.75 4.86
N ASP A 95 -26.00 5.37 6.03
CA ASP A 95 -25.86 6.15 7.27
C ASP A 95 -24.40 6.25 7.72
N VAL A 96 -23.67 5.13 7.73
CA VAL A 96 -22.24 5.11 8.10
C VAL A 96 -21.41 5.94 7.13
N MET A 97 -21.71 5.85 5.83
CA MET A 97 -21.07 6.67 4.81
C MET A 97 -21.37 8.15 5.00
N THR A 98 -22.60 8.49 5.40
CA THR A 98 -23.01 9.85 5.71
C THR A 98 -22.24 10.40 6.90
N ASP A 99 -22.07 9.61 7.97
CA ASP A 99 -21.27 9.99 9.14
C ASP A 99 -19.80 10.24 8.78
N ILE A 100 -19.22 9.37 7.94
CA ILE A 100 -17.86 9.55 7.42
C ILE A 100 -17.76 10.85 6.61
N HIS A 101 -18.69 11.09 5.68
CA HIS A 101 -18.68 12.29 4.86
C HIS A 101 -18.85 13.57 5.69
N ASN A 102 -19.74 13.56 6.68
CA ASN A 102 -19.95 14.68 7.58
C ASN A 102 -18.70 14.95 8.42
N LEU A 103 -18.07 13.90 8.96
CA LEU A 103 -16.84 14.05 9.72
C LEU A 103 -15.73 14.65 8.83
N CYS A 104 -15.48 14.11 7.65
CA CYS A 104 -14.45 14.63 6.74
C CYS A 104 -14.75 16.08 6.30
N ARG A 105 -16.02 16.40 6.00
CA ARG A 105 -16.46 17.76 5.62
C ARG A 105 -16.18 18.77 6.72
N ASN A 106 -16.36 18.42 7.99
CA ASN A 106 -16.05 19.29 9.12
C ASN A 106 -14.55 19.65 9.22
N TYR A 107 -13.69 18.87 8.57
CA TYR A 107 -12.24 19.14 8.45
C TYR A 107 -11.86 19.68 7.06
N GLY A 108 -12.84 20.02 6.21
CA GLY A 108 -12.60 20.53 4.85
C GLY A 108 -12.10 19.48 3.86
N VAL A 109 -12.27 18.18 4.15
CA VAL A 109 -11.80 17.08 3.30
C VAL A 109 -12.99 16.36 2.65
N VAL A 110 -12.82 15.98 1.38
CA VAL A 110 -13.73 15.04 0.70
C VAL A 110 -13.03 13.69 0.61
N PRO A 111 -13.54 12.64 1.29
CA PRO A 111 -12.90 11.33 1.27
C PRO A 111 -13.19 10.63 -0.05
N GLN A 112 -12.19 9.92 -0.58
CA GLN A 112 -12.39 8.93 -1.63
C GLN A 112 -12.64 7.58 -0.98
N VAL A 113 -13.72 6.88 -1.35
CA VAL A 113 -14.01 5.55 -0.81
C VAL A 113 -13.91 4.52 -1.92
N ILE A 114 -13.06 3.52 -1.72
CA ILE A 114 -12.82 2.43 -2.66
C ILE A 114 -13.14 1.12 -1.95
N THR A 115 -14.13 0.41 -2.47
CA THR A 115 -14.48 -0.92 -1.97
C THR A 115 -13.67 -1.98 -2.70
N LEU A 116 -12.98 -2.84 -1.95
CA LEU A 116 -12.22 -3.98 -2.44
C LEU A 116 -12.92 -5.27 -2.06
N MET A 117 -13.23 -6.08 -3.07
CA MET A 117 -13.82 -7.40 -2.90
C MET A 117 -13.01 -8.45 -3.66
N GLY A 118 -12.56 -9.51 -2.98
CA GLY A 118 -11.79 -10.55 -3.65
C GLY A 118 -11.08 -11.52 -2.71
N TYR A 119 -10.20 -12.32 -3.30
CA TYR A 119 -9.31 -13.24 -2.60
C TYR A 119 -8.03 -13.45 -3.42
N PRO A 120 -6.83 -13.50 -2.80
CA PRO A 120 -6.54 -13.20 -1.39
C PRO A 120 -6.60 -11.69 -1.09
N LEU A 121 -7.26 -11.30 0.01
CA LEU A 121 -7.49 -9.89 0.34
C LEU A 121 -6.20 -9.08 0.50
N ARG A 122 -5.22 -9.60 1.23
CA ARG A 122 -3.94 -8.92 1.45
C ARG A 122 -3.20 -8.56 0.16
N SER A 123 -3.32 -9.36 -0.89
CA SER A 123 -2.70 -9.06 -2.18
C SER A 123 -3.41 -7.89 -2.87
N LEU A 124 -4.74 -7.85 -2.81
CA LEU A 124 -5.56 -6.78 -3.39
C LEU A 124 -5.35 -5.46 -2.66
N VAL A 125 -5.29 -5.48 -1.33
CA VAL A 125 -5.02 -4.29 -0.52
C VAL A 125 -3.64 -3.74 -0.85
N LEU A 126 -2.62 -4.61 -0.92
CA LEU A 126 -1.26 -4.20 -1.29
C LEU A 126 -1.19 -3.60 -2.70
N GLU A 127 -1.80 -4.25 -3.69
CA GLU A 127 -1.84 -3.76 -5.07
C GLU A 127 -2.49 -2.37 -5.13
N ARG A 128 -3.59 -2.19 -4.40
CA ARG A 128 -4.29 -0.91 -4.35
C ARG A 128 -3.50 0.17 -3.64
N ILE A 129 -2.92 -0.15 -2.49
CA ILE A 129 -1.97 0.73 -1.81
C ILE A 129 -0.85 1.15 -2.77
N ALA A 130 -0.23 0.20 -3.48
CA ALA A 130 0.86 0.49 -4.41
C ALA A 130 0.41 1.38 -5.58
N SER A 131 -0.81 1.21 -6.08
CA SER A 131 -1.36 2.04 -7.16
C SER A 131 -1.70 3.48 -6.76
N LEU A 132 -1.85 3.75 -5.46
CA LEU A 132 -2.31 5.03 -4.91
C LEU A 132 -1.16 5.89 -4.36
N ASN A 133 0.09 5.40 -4.45
CA ASN A 133 1.32 6.07 -4.03
C ASN A 133 1.21 6.82 -2.68
N PRO A 134 0.82 6.15 -1.58
CA PRO A 134 0.57 6.82 -0.33
C PRO A 134 1.82 7.42 0.29
N THR A 135 1.63 8.56 0.95
CA THR A 135 2.60 9.10 1.91
C THR A 135 2.46 8.40 3.27
N LEU A 136 1.23 7.99 3.61
CA LEU A 136 0.89 7.32 4.87
C LEU A 136 -0.17 6.25 4.62
N VAL A 137 0.04 5.06 5.18
CA VAL A 137 -1.00 4.04 5.33
C VAL A 137 -1.37 3.93 6.79
N VAL A 138 -2.67 3.95 7.07
CA VAL A 138 -3.23 3.79 8.40
C VAL A 138 -4.14 2.58 8.38
N VAL A 139 -3.90 1.63 9.27
CA VAL A 139 -4.66 0.37 9.32
C VAL A 139 -5.58 0.38 10.54
N ASP A 140 -6.85 0.04 10.31
CA ASP A 140 -7.87 -0.05 11.34
C ASP A 140 -7.66 -1.26 12.27
N ARG A 141 -8.14 -1.14 13.51
CA ARG A 141 -7.98 -2.17 14.56
C ARG A 141 -8.56 -3.52 14.18
N HIS A 142 -9.52 -3.56 13.26
CA HIS A 142 -10.18 -4.80 12.86
C HIS A 142 -9.42 -5.61 11.81
N HIS A 143 -8.27 -5.14 11.31
CA HIS A 143 -7.44 -5.89 10.38
C HIS A 143 -6.56 -6.93 11.08
N ASP A 144 -6.32 -8.05 10.40
CA ASP A 144 -5.39 -9.07 10.91
C ASP A 144 -3.97 -8.51 11.00
N ARG A 145 -3.32 -8.74 12.14
CA ARG A 145 -1.96 -8.26 12.40
C ARG A 145 -0.94 -8.78 11.39
N LYS A 146 -1.07 -10.03 10.94
CA LYS A 146 -0.18 -10.63 9.93
C LYS A 146 -0.34 -9.95 8.57
N ASP A 147 -1.55 -9.52 8.23
CA ASP A 147 -1.80 -8.76 7.01
C ASP A 147 -1.19 -7.35 7.12
N THR A 148 -1.29 -6.72 8.29
CA THR A 148 -0.63 -5.43 8.57
C THR A 148 0.89 -5.54 8.44
N GLU A 149 1.49 -6.59 9.01
CA GLU A 149 2.93 -6.88 8.89
C GLU A 149 3.33 -7.14 7.42
N PHE A 150 2.50 -7.88 6.68
CA PHE A 150 2.68 -8.11 5.25
C PHE A 150 2.68 -6.80 4.42
N TYR A 151 1.81 -5.83 4.75
CA TYR A 151 1.84 -4.51 4.12
C TYR A 151 3.12 -3.75 4.51
N ALA A 152 3.49 -3.77 5.79
CA ALA A 152 4.67 -3.08 6.28
C ALA A 152 5.96 -3.55 5.59
N GLU A 153 6.09 -4.84 5.29
CA GLU A 153 7.24 -5.34 4.55
C GLU A 153 7.36 -4.71 3.15
N LYS A 154 6.22 -4.53 2.46
CA LYS A 154 6.19 -4.28 1.01
C LYS A 154 5.91 -2.84 0.60
N VAL A 155 5.23 -2.06 1.44
CA VAL A 155 4.84 -0.69 1.12
C VAL A 155 5.98 0.28 1.44
N PRO A 156 6.44 1.14 0.51
CA PRO A 156 7.60 2.02 0.72
C PRO A 156 7.25 3.34 1.44
N CYS A 157 6.31 3.33 2.37
CA CYS A 157 5.92 4.52 3.14
C CYS A 157 5.65 4.21 4.62
N ASN A 158 5.23 5.22 5.36
CA ASN A 158 4.92 5.08 6.78
C ASN A 158 3.64 4.26 6.95
N ILE A 159 3.66 3.31 7.89
CA ILE A 159 2.47 2.56 8.29
C ILE A 159 2.25 2.76 9.78
N VAL A 160 1.02 3.17 10.10
CA VAL A 160 0.48 3.24 11.46
C VAL A 160 -0.70 2.27 11.55
N ALA A 161 -0.82 1.54 12.64
CA ALA A 161 -1.99 0.71 12.92
C ALA A 161 -2.65 1.14 14.23
N MET A 162 -3.97 1.12 14.27
CA MET A 162 -4.70 1.25 15.53
C MET A 162 -4.74 -0.12 16.20
N ASN A 163 -4.43 -0.17 17.49
CA ASN A 163 -4.55 -1.41 18.26
C ASN A 163 -5.96 -1.53 18.87
N ASP A 164 -6.22 -2.65 19.56
CA ASP A 164 -7.52 -2.95 20.14
C ASP A 164 -7.95 -1.93 21.21
N ASP A 165 -6.98 -1.40 21.96
CA ASP A 165 -7.18 -0.36 22.99
C ASP A 165 -7.46 1.03 22.40
N GLY A 166 -7.36 1.17 21.07
CA GLY A 166 -7.56 2.43 20.36
C GLY A 166 -6.36 3.39 20.45
N GLU A 167 -5.20 2.87 20.85
CA GLU A 167 -3.91 3.53 20.68
C GLU A 167 -3.33 3.24 19.28
N TYR A 168 -2.24 3.92 18.95
CA TYR A 168 -1.67 3.90 17.60
C TYR A 168 -0.22 3.44 17.65
N ASP A 169 0.08 2.36 16.95
CA ASP A 169 1.41 1.80 16.83
C ASP A 169 2.00 2.13 15.46
N MET A 170 3.18 2.74 15.46
CA MET A 170 3.92 2.95 14.21
C MET A 170 4.62 1.65 13.82
N ILE A 171 4.00 0.91 12.90
CA ILE A 171 4.49 -0.39 12.40
C ILE A 171 5.71 -0.20 11.50
N LYS A 172 5.71 0.88 10.70
CA LYS A 172 6.83 1.23 9.84
C LYS A 172 7.05 2.73 9.82
N ALA A 173 8.24 3.13 10.22
CA ALA A 173 8.81 4.44 9.91
C ALA A 173 9.69 4.31 8.66
N ARG A 174 9.48 5.18 7.68
CA ARG A 174 10.33 5.37 6.51
C ARG A 174 11.63 5.99 7.01
N THR A 175 12.55 5.12 7.41
CA THR A 175 13.91 5.55 7.69
C THR A 175 14.46 6.14 6.40
N ARG A 176 14.88 7.42 6.42
CA ARG A 176 15.75 7.96 5.37
C ARG A 176 17.05 7.19 5.46
N LEU A 177 17.14 6.07 4.75
CA LEU A 177 18.45 5.55 4.41
C LEU A 177 19.09 6.60 3.52
N ASN A 178 20.23 7.06 3.99
CA ASN A 178 21.12 7.99 3.33
C ASN A 178 21.14 7.71 1.82
N ALA A 179 20.91 8.77 1.03
CA ALA A 179 21.69 8.90 -0.18
C ALA A 179 23.16 8.98 0.29
N SER A 180 24.02 8.16 -0.33
CA SER A 180 25.45 7.94 -0.08
C SER A 180 25.82 6.69 0.75
N GLU A 181 26.41 5.75 0.00
CA GLU A 181 27.59 4.92 0.33
C GLU A 181 27.39 3.72 1.26
N ASP A 182 27.14 2.54 0.65
CA ASP A 182 28.17 1.48 0.60
C ASP A 182 27.78 0.38 -0.41
N TYR A 183 28.03 0.62 -1.70
CA TYR A 183 28.32 -0.47 -2.63
C TYR A 183 29.66 -0.14 -3.28
N SER A 184 30.73 -0.58 -2.64
CA SER A 184 32.02 -0.70 -3.31
C SER A 184 31.94 -1.87 -4.29
N PHE A 185 31.38 -1.65 -5.48
CA PHE A 185 31.64 -2.52 -6.62
C PHE A 185 33.01 -2.12 -7.18
N THR A 186 34.07 -2.74 -6.69
CA THR A 186 35.34 -2.82 -7.41
C THR A 186 35.13 -3.71 -8.63
N GLY A 187 34.49 -3.15 -9.66
CA GLY A 187 34.48 -3.70 -11.01
C GLY A 187 35.36 -2.81 -11.90
N PRO A 188 36.19 -3.38 -12.78
CA PRO A 188 37.03 -2.58 -13.66
C PRO A 188 36.17 -1.68 -14.56
N SER A 189 36.57 -0.41 -14.62
CA SER A 189 36.01 0.62 -15.50
C SER A 189 35.90 0.12 -16.94
N PRO A 190 34.72 0.15 -17.59
CA PRO A 190 34.65 -0.11 -19.01
C PRO A 190 35.32 1.04 -19.77
N SER A 191 36.44 0.73 -20.42
CA SER A 191 37.07 1.61 -21.41
C SER A 191 36.05 1.98 -22.50
N PRO A 192 36.08 3.22 -23.03
CA PRO A 192 35.23 3.58 -24.16
C PRO A 192 35.57 2.69 -25.37
N ALA A 193 34.56 2.00 -25.90
CA ALA A 193 34.70 1.22 -27.12
C ALA A 193 34.93 2.17 -28.32
N PRO A 194 35.75 1.78 -29.32
CA PRO A 194 36.00 2.60 -30.49
C PRO A 194 34.74 2.70 -31.36
N THR A 195 34.46 3.90 -31.84
CA THR A 195 33.39 4.22 -32.78
C THR A 195 33.58 3.41 -34.07
N PRO A 196 32.61 2.59 -34.53
CA PRO A 196 32.69 2.01 -35.86
C PRO A 196 32.32 3.08 -36.90
N GLU A 197 33.22 3.37 -37.83
CA GLU A 197 32.87 4.09 -39.06
C GLU A 197 31.95 3.20 -39.90
N VAL A 198 30.75 3.70 -40.18
CA VAL A 198 29.81 3.03 -41.08
C VAL A 198 30.03 3.56 -42.49
N ILE A 199 30.61 2.72 -43.34
CA ILE A 199 30.62 2.88 -44.79
C ILE A 199 29.19 2.66 -45.31
N ILE A 200 28.66 3.65 -46.00
CA ILE A 200 27.32 3.63 -46.59
C ILE A 200 27.33 2.64 -47.77
N ASN A 201 26.51 1.60 -47.72
CA ASN A 201 26.11 0.86 -48.92
C ASN A 201 24.58 0.76 -48.96
N SER A 202 23.98 1.44 -49.94
CA SER A 202 22.57 1.39 -50.27
C SER A 202 22.27 0.12 -51.07
N GLU A 203 21.26 -0.66 -50.67
CA GLU A 203 20.11 -1.04 -51.52
C GLU A 203 19.21 -2.13 -50.90
N HIS A 204 17.91 -1.85 -50.95
CA HIS A 204 16.75 -2.74 -51.16
C HIS A 204 16.40 -3.87 -50.16
N SER A 205 15.29 -3.68 -49.41
CA SER A 205 13.94 -4.15 -49.78
C SER A 205 13.08 -4.43 -48.53
N MET A 206 11.99 -3.66 -48.36
CA MET A 206 11.02 -3.80 -47.26
C MET A 206 10.19 -5.09 -47.39
N LYS A 207 10.13 -5.89 -46.32
CA LYS A 207 9.01 -6.81 -46.07
C LYS A 207 8.50 -6.65 -44.64
N SER A 208 7.32 -6.05 -44.51
CA SER A 208 6.56 -5.93 -43.27
C SER A 208 6.21 -7.29 -42.68
N ILE A 209 6.60 -7.51 -41.42
CA ILE A 209 6.13 -8.65 -40.62
C ILE A 209 5.05 -8.14 -39.67
N LYS A 210 3.80 -8.59 -39.87
CA LYS A 210 2.68 -8.36 -38.94
C LYS A 210 2.71 -9.43 -37.84
N PRO A 211 2.51 -9.09 -36.55
CA PRO A 211 2.38 -10.08 -35.50
C PRO A 211 1.00 -10.77 -35.55
N LYS A 212 1.00 -12.12 -35.53
CA LYS A 212 -0.21 -12.96 -35.53
C LYS A 212 -0.53 -13.40 -34.08
N LEU A 213 -1.44 -12.70 -33.42
CA LEU A 213 -2.08 -13.21 -32.20
C LEU A 213 -3.13 -14.26 -32.63
N THR A 214 -3.04 -15.48 -32.11
CA THR A 214 -4.09 -16.51 -32.28
C THR A 214 -4.67 -16.82 -30.91
N ILE A 215 -5.93 -16.45 -30.70
CA ILE A 215 -6.74 -16.83 -29.53
C ILE A 215 -7.65 -17.98 -29.99
N SER A 216 -7.54 -19.15 -29.36
CA SER A 216 -8.44 -20.29 -29.60
C SER A 216 -9.51 -20.38 -28.52
N PHE A 217 -10.78 -20.32 -28.92
CA PHE A 217 -11.93 -20.64 -28.08
C PHE A 217 -12.43 -22.06 -28.41
N THR A 218 -12.46 -22.95 -27.43
CA THR A 218 -13.17 -24.22 -27.52
C THR A 218 -14.64 -24.01 -27.11
N ARG A 219 -15.56 -24.23 -28.06
CA ARG A 219 -17.00 -24.33 -27.82
C ARG A 219 -17.35 -25.81 -27.69
N ASP A 220 -17.81 -26.24 -26.53
CA ASP A 220 -18.42 -27.56 -26.37
C ASP A 220 -19.96 -27.51 -26.49
N LYS A 221 -20.39 -28.32 -27.47
CA LYS A 221 -21.69 -28.93 -27.83
C LYS A 221 -23.02 -28.45 -27.22
N LYS A 222 -23.89 -28.07 -28.17
CA LYS A 222 -25.36 -28.21 -28.20
C LYS A 222 -25.84 -29.59 -27.72
N MET A 223 -26.78 -29.61 -26.77
CA MET A 223 -27.77 -30.69 -26.62
C MET A 223 -28.96 -30.41 -27.54
N SER A 224 -29.31 -31.39 -28.37
CA SER A 224 -30.53 -31.42 -29.18
C SER A 224 -31.66 -32.11 -28.41
N PHE A 225 -32.78 -31.41 -28.22
CA PHE A 225 -34.05 -32.02 -27.80
C PHE A 225 -34.70 -32.70 -29.02
N GLY A 226 -34.86 -34.02 -28.95
CA GLY A 226 -35.72 -34.78 -29.84
C GLY A 226 -37.11 -34.93 -29.22
N ARG A 227 -38.15 -34.54 -29.96
CA ARG A 227 -39.55 -34.86 -29.64
C ARG A 227 -39.82 -36.33 -29.97
N LYS A 228 -40.41 -37.08 -29.04
CA LYS A 228 -41.46 -38.06 -29.28
C LYS A 228 -42.40 -38.02 -28.10
#